data_AF-A0A227NMV5-F1
#
_entry.id   AF-A0A227NMV5-F1
#
_cell.length_a   1.000
_cell.length_b   1.000
_cell.length_c   1.000
_cell.angle_alpha   90.00
_cell.angle_beta   90.00
_cell.angle_gamma   90.00
#
_symmetry.space_group_name_H-M   'P 1'
#
loop_
_entity.id
_entity.type
_entity.pdbx_description
1 polymer ?
#
loop_
_entity_poly.entity_id
_entity_poly.type
_entity_poly.pdbx_seq_one_letter_code
_entity_poly.pdbx_strand_id
1 'polypeptide(L)'
;MPCEHKFIEDLQLDYVNWKPKTLFIGTFNPSWLECPNNNADWFYGRTQRNDFWCILPRIHNEASLIAGNREIWIDFCRRNDIAITDILENLLDANQNDNDHREVICKFKDDKLVNFDVIINNIPKILEKHKSIKQICITRQHLPDFWKECFSDLFEYLNLNPQITLKYLRSPSRGARRGIVGNFCEFISNRWSEQEYSIRP
;
A
#
# COMPACT_ATOMS: atom_id res chain seq x y z
N MET A 1 11.84 16.75 13.13
CA MET A 1 10.78 15.96 13.78
C MET A 1 10.52 14.78 12.87
N PRO A 2 10.60 13.54 13.40
CA PRO A 2 10.33 12.35 12.61
C PRO A 2 8.97 12.46 11.90
N CYS A 3 8.83 11.76 10.79
CA CYS A 3 7.57 11.67 10.05
C CYS A 3 6.99 10.28 10.25
N GLU A 4 6.04 10.17 11.17
CA GLU A 4 5.29 8.94 11.38
C GLU A 4 4.34 8.67 10.22
N HIS A 5 3.90 7.42 10.11
CA HIS A 5 2.82 7.03 9.22
C HIS A 5 1.48 7.65 9.65
N LYS A 6 0.71 8.17 8.70
CA LYS A 6 -0.58 8.83 8.96
C LYS A 6 -1.63 7.92 9.61
N PHE A 7 -1.59 6.63 9.27
CA PHE A 7 -2.52 5.60 9.78
C PHE A 7 -1.78 4.59 10.67
N ILE A 8 -0.94 5.09 11.57
CA ILE A 8 -0.09 4.27 12.45
C ILE A 8 -0.90 3.18 13.17
N GLU A 9 -2.09 3.52 13.67
CA GLU A 9 -3.00 2.62 14.39
C GLU A 9 -3.54 1.48 13.52
N ASP A 10 -3.58 1.66 12.20
CA ASP A 10 -4.11 0.66 11.28
C ASP A 10 -3.02 -0.27 10.70
N LEU A 11 -1.73 0.05 10.87
CA LEU A 11 -0.63 -0.69 10.25
C LEU A 11 -0.59 -2.16 10.67
N GLN A 12 -0.97 -2.47 11.90
CA GLN A 12 -1.03 -3.81 12.47
C GLN A 12 -2.42 -4.48 12.35
N LEU A 13 -3.25 -3.94 11.45
CA LEU A 13 -4.59 -4.44 11.11
C LEU A 13 -5.58 -4.48 12.28
N ASP A 14 -5.47 -3.55 13.23
CA ASP A 14 -6.41 -3.52 14.38
C ASP A 14 -7.84 -3.17 13.99
N TYR A 15 -8.04 -2.57 12.81
CA TYR A 15 -9.36 -2.35 12.20
C TYR A 15 -10.00 -3.63 11.63
N VAL A 16 -9.27 -4.74 11.53
CA VAL A 16 -9.73 -5.98 10.90
C VAL A 16 -10.46 -6.86 11.90
N ASN A 17 -11.78 -6.96 11.73
CA ASN A 17 -12.67 -7.87 12.47
C ASN A 17 -13.17 -9.06 11.63
N TRP A 18 -12.52 -9.33 10.49
CA TRP A 18 -12.78 -10.47 9.60
C TRP A 18 -11.53 -11.33 9.42
N LYS A 19 -11.60 -12.36 8.58
CA LYS A 19 -10.48 -13.27 8.27
C LYS A 19 -9.92 -12.94 6.89
N PRO A 20 -8.98 -11.99 6.76
CA PRO A 20 -8.45 -11.62 5.47
C PRO A 20 -7.69 -12.80 4.86
N LYS A 21 -7.85 -12.98 3.55
CA LYS A 21 -7.13 -13.95 2.71
C LYS A 21 -6.06 -13.28 1.86
N THR A 22 -6.25 -11.99 1.57
CA THR A 22 -5.30 -11.18 0.80
C THR A 22 -4.83 -10.00 1.63
N LEU A 23 -3.53 -9.75 1.66
CA LEU A 23 -2.92 -8.54 2.23
C LEU A 23 -2.30 -7.69 1.12
N PHE A 24 -2.79 -6.47 0.93
CA PHE A 24 -2.09 -5.47 0.12
C PHE A 24 -1.10 -4.71 0.99
N ILE A 25 0.11 -4.51 0.47
CA ILE A 25 1.15 -3.73 1.12
C ILE A 25 1.59 -2.61 0.19
N GLY A 26 1.35 -1.37 0.59
CA GLY A 26 1.88 -0.19 -0.07
C GLY A 26 3.23 0.23 0.54
N THR A 27 3.54 1.50 0.44
CA THR A 27 4.86 2.04 0.79
C THR A 27 4.80 2.86 2.07
N PHE A 28 4.31 4.10 1.97
CA PHE A 28 4.27 5.05 3.07
C PHE A 28 3.23 6.16 2.83
N ASN A 29 2.55 6.56 3.90
CA ASN A 29 1.73 7.76 3.94
C ASN A 29 2.17 8.69 5.09
N PRO A 30 2.75 9.87 4.80
CA PRO A 30 3.28 10.74 5.84
C PRO A 30 2.19 11.38 6.69
N SER A 31 2.46 11.54 7.99
CA SER A 31 1.57 12.21 8.96
C SER A 31 1.60 13.75 8.89
N TRP A 32 2.60 14.33 8.22
CA TRP A 32 2.77 15.80 8.11
C TRP A 32 1.55 16.47 7.46
N LEU A 33 0.77 17.18 8.28
CA LEU A 33 -0.48 17.83 7.88
C LEU A 33 -0.27 19.08 7.02
N GLU A 34 0.91 19.70 7.12
CA GLU A 34 1.32 20.85 6.33
C GLU A 34 1.61 20.51 4.87
N CYS A 35 1.72 19.22 4.53
CA CYS A 35 1.94 18.77 3.17
C CYS A 35 0.70 19.04 2.30
N PRO A 36 0.83 19.82 1.21
CA PRO A 36 -0.30 20.11 0.32
C PRO A 36 -0.86 18.82 -0.28
N ASN A 37 -2.18 18.65 -0.23
CA ASN A 37 -2.89 17.46 -0.71
C ASN A 37 -2.59 16.18 0.09
N ASN A 38 -2.16 16.29 1.36
CA ASN A 38 -2.13 15.15 2.28
C ASN A 38 -3.53 14.84 2.87
N ASN A 39 -4.51 14.69 1.98
CA ASN A 39 -5.93 14.51 2.30
C ASN A 39 -6.39 13.05 2.22
N ALA A 40 -5.48 12.07 2.30
CA ALA A 40 -5.90 10.68 2.40
C ALA A 40 -6.64 10.48 3.73
N ASP A 41 -7.86 9.96 3.65
CA ASP A 41 -8.64 9.55 4.83
C ASP A 41 -8.35 8.09 5.24
N TRP A 42 -7.72 7.33 4.34
CA TRP A 42 -7.24 5.97 4.60
C TRP A 42 -6.19 5.53 3.57
N PHE A 43 -5.72 4.28 3.63
CA PHE A 43 -4.77 3.71 2.67
C PHE A 43 -5.23 3.93 1.23
N TYR A 44 -4.30 4.32 0.36
CA TYR A 44 -4.58 4.72 -1.02
C TYR A 44 -5.63 5.84 -1.20
N GLY A 45 -6.01 6.54 -0.11
CA GLY A 45 -7.11 7.52 -0.09
C GLY A 45 -6.80 8.87 -0.74
N ARG A 46 -5.58 9.09 -1.25
CA ARG A 46 -5.26 10.24 -2.12
C ARG A 46 -5.81 10.00 -3.53
N THR A 47 -7.13 9.88 -3.66
CA THR A 47 -7.82 9.39 -4.87
C THR A 47 -7.62 10.27 -6.11
N GLN A 48 -7.20 11.53 -5.93
CA GLN A 48 -6.79 12.41 -7.03
C GLN A 48 -5.43 12.04 -7.65
N ARG A 49 -4.62 11.22 -6.95
CA ARG A 49 -3.29 10.78 -7.36
C ARG A 49 -3.13 9.26 -7.39
N ASN A 50 -4.12 8.51 -6.93
CA ASN A 50 -4.07 7.06 -6.81
C ASN A 50 -5.41 6.44 -7.19
N ASP A 51 -5.40 5.50 -8.13
CA ASP A 51 -6.61 4.88 -8.68
C ASP A 51 -6.90 3.50 -8.06
N PHE A 52 -6.27 3.13 -6.93
CA PHE A 52 -6.48 1.85 -6.25
C PHE A 52 -7.96 1.55 -6.03
N TRP A 53 -8.71 2.53 -5.54
CA TRP A 53 -10.15 2.43 -5.27
C TRP A 53 -11.04 2.47 -6.53
N CYS A 54 -10.46 2.67 -7.71
CA CYS A 54 -11.12 2.35 -8.98
C CYS A 54 -10.74 0.93 -9.46
N ILE A 55 -9.46 0.59 -9.36
CA ILE A 55 -8.86 -0.64 -9.88
C ILE A 55 -9.38 -1.87 -9.14
N LEU A 56 -9.25 -1.87 -7.82
CA LEU A 56 -9.55 -3.06 -7.02
C LEU A 56 -11.03 -3.45 -7.11
N PRO A 57 -12.02 -2.53 -6.95
CA PRO A 57 -13.42 -2.87 -7.18
C PRO A 57 -13.69 -3.38 -8.60
N ARG A 58 -13.06 -2.79 -9.63
CA ARG A 58 -13.25 -3.22 -11.02
C ARG A 58 -12.82 -4.67 -11.25
N ILE A 59 -11.71 -5.10 -10.67
CA ILE A 59 -11.25 -6.51 -10.76
C ILE A 59 -12.27 -7.46 -10.10
N HIS A 60 -12.97 -6.98 -9.07
CA HIS A 60 -14.04 -7.72 -8.38
C HIS A 60 -15.42 -7.56 -9.06
N ASN A 61 -15.49 -6.96 -10.26
CA ASN A 61 -16.73 -6.65 -10.98
C ASN A 61 -17.69 -5.74 -10.19
N GLU A 62 -17.14 -4.86 -9.34
CA GLU A 62 -17.89 -3.87 -8.58
C GLU A 62 -17.68 -2.44 -9.12
N ALA A 63 -18.58 -1.53 -8.74
CA ALA A 63 -18.47 -0.12 -9.10
C ALA A 63 -17.24 0.55 -8.45
N SER A 64 -16.69 1.56 -9.12
CA SER A 64 -15.57 2.34 -8.58
C SER A 64 -15.91 2.97 -7.23
N LEU A 65 -15.01 2.84 -6.28
CA LEU A 65 -15.08 3.44 -4.94
C LEU A 65 -14.16 4.66 -4.81
N ILE A 66 -13.73 5.25 -5.93
CA ILE A 66 -12.79 6.39 -5.93
C ILE A 66 -13.35 7.65 -5.25
N ALA A 67 -14.68 7.77 -5.18
CA ALA A 67 -15.39 8.83 -4.45
C ALA A 67 -15.88 8.39 -3.06
N GLY A 68 -15.50 7.17 -2.64
CA GLY A 68 -15.82 6.63 -1.33
C GLY A 68 -14.97 7.26 -0.21
N ASN A 69 -15.21 6.78 1.00
CA ASN A 69 -14.53 7.18 2.21
C ASN A 69 -14.00 5.93 2.94
N ARG A 70 -13.38 6.14 4.12
CA ARG A 70 -12.82 5.07 4.95
C ARG A 70 -13.82 3.94 5.23
N GLU A 71 -15.07 4.24 5.61
CA GLU A 71 -16.04 3.19 5.91
C GLU A 71 -16.37 2.35 4.68
N ILE A 72 -16.65 2.99 3.54
CA ILE A 72 -16.96 2.32 2.27
C ILE A 72 -15.81 1.40 1.83
N TRP A 73 -14.58 1.86 1.99
CA TRP A 73 -13.38 1.10 1.65
C TRP A 73 -13.16 -0.09 2.58
N ILE A 74 -13.33 0.09 3.89
CA ILE A 74 -13.27 -1.01 4.86
C ILE A 74 -14.37 -2.05 4.59
N ASP A 75 -15.58 -1.61 4.27
CA ASP A 75 -16.70 -2.50 3.96
C ASP A 75 -16.43 -3.32 2.69
N PHE A 76 -15.85 -2.70 1.66
CA PHE A 76 -15.38 -3.43 0.48
C PHE A 76 -14.32 -4.47 0.84
N CYS A 77 -13.32 -4.09 1.65
CA CYS A 77 -12.27 -4.98 2.10
C CYS A 77 -12.83 -6.17 2.89
N ARG A 78 -13.79 -5.93 3.79
CA ARG A 78 -14.44 -6.98 4.59
C ARG A 78 -15.19 -7.97 3.73
N ARG A 79 -15.97 -7.50 2.76
CA ARG A 79 -16.76 -8.38 1.86
C ARG A 79 -15.90 -9.24 0.94
N ASN A 80 -14.67 -8.81 0.67
CA ASN A 80 -13.75 -9.47 -0.25
C ASN A 80 -12.54 -10.11 0.45
N ASP A 81 -12.57 -10.27 1.78
CA ASP A 81 -11.48 -10.85 2.59
C ASP A 81 -10.11 -10.20 2.35
N ILE A 82 -10.09 -8.88 2.20
CA ILE A 82 -8.87 -8.09 1.93
C ILE A 82 -8.47 -7.32 3.18
N ALA A 83 -7.17 -7.25 3.46
CA ALA A 83 -6.57 -6.30 4.37
C ALA A 83 -5.53 -5.44 3.63
N ILE A 84 -5.20 -4.28 4.19
CA ILE A 84 -4.31 -3.29 3.59
C ILE A 84 -3.40 -2.73 4.68
N THR A 85 -2.11 -2.63 4.39
CA THR A 85 -1.14 -1.96 5.25
C THR A 85 -0.06 -1.30 4.38
N ASP A 86 0.89 -0.63 5.01
CA ASP A 86 2.09 -0.05 4.37
C ASP A 86 3.35 -0.61 5.05
N ILE A 87 4.47 -0.64 4.33
CA ILE A 87 5.73 -1.23 4.83
C ILE A 87 6.52 -0.29 5.74
N LEU A 88 6.45 1.03 5.52
CA LEU A 88 7.16 2.00 6.35
C LEU A 88 6.25 2.54 7.45
N GLU A 89 6.77 2.55 8.67
CA GLU A 89 6.11 3.06 9.86
C GLU A 89 6.54 4.50 10.17
N ASN A 90 7.82 4.82 9.98
CA ASN A 90 8.38 6.12 10.36
C ASN A 90 9.61 6.49 9.52
N LEU A 91 9.81 7.77 9.27
CA LEU A 91 11.06 8.37 8.80
C LEU A 91 11.70 9.15 9.98
N LEU A 92 12.72 8.57 10.60
CA LEU A 92 13.27 8.99 11.90
C LEU A 92 13.97 10.35 11.86
N ASP A 93 14.75 10.58 10.82
CA ASP A 93 15.57 11.76 10.61
C ASP A 93 14.86 12.84 9.77
N ALA A 94 13.57 12.64 9.47
CA ALA A 94 12.78 13.65 8.78
C ALA A 94 12.76 14.98 9.56
N ASN A 95 12.71 16.09 8.81
CA ASN A 95 12.78 17.43 9.39
C ASN A 95 11.88 18.39 8.61
N GLN A 96 10.81 18.85 9.24
CA GLN A 96 9.84 19.77 8.64
C GLN A 96 10.45 21.13 8.28
N ASN A 97 11.59 21.51 8.88
CA ASN A 97 12.27 22.77 8.56
C ASN A 97 13.26 22.63 7.40
N ASP A 98 13.51 21.40 6.95
CA ASP A 98 14.38 21.11 5.81
C ASP A 98 13.55 21.10 4.52
N ASN A 99 13.89 21.98 3.57
CA ASN A 99 13.14 22.11 2.32
C ASN A 99 13.26 20.88 1.42
N ASP A 100 14.38 20.16 1.44
CA ASP A 100 14.57 18.95 0.66
C ASP A 100 13.74 17.81 1.25
N HIS A 101 13.68 17.71 2.59
CA HIS A 101 12.82 16.73 3.26
C HIS A 101 11.35 16.98 2.94
N ARG A 102 10.89 18.25 3.01
CA ARG A 102 9.53 18.63 2.61
C ARG A 102 9.25 18.32 1.14
N GLU A 103 10.20 18.60 0.25
CA GLU A 103 10.07 18.33 -1.19
C GLU A 103 9.91 16.84 -1.49
N VAL A 104 10.56 15.96 -0.73
CA VAL A 104 10.39 14.51 -0.86
C VAL A 104 9.07 14.05 -0.24
N ILE A 105 8.84 14.39 1.03
CA ILE A 105 7.72 13.88 1.83
C ILE A 105 6.39 14.44 1.32
N CYS A 106 6.27 15.75 1.13
CA CYS A 106 5.01 16.37 0.73
C CYS A 106 4.66 16.19 -0.75
N LYS A 107 5.61 15.76 -1.59
CA LYS A 107 5.32 15.32 -2.96
C LYS A 107 5.23 13.79 -3.10
N PHE A 108 5.37 13.05 -2.00
CA PHE A 108 5.21 11.60 -1.95
C PHE A 108 6.14 10.89 -2.94
N LYS A 109 7.42 11.30 -2.94
CA LYS A 109 8.46 10.75 -3.82
C LYS A 109 9.06 9.48 -3.21
N ASP A 110 8.37 8.36 -3.36
CA ASP A 110 8.79 7.06 -2.82
C ASP A 110 10.22 6.65 -3.25
N ASP A 111 10.65 7.04 -4.46
CA ASP A 111 12.01 6.78 -4.95
C ASP A 111 13.11 7.52 -4.19
N LYS A 112 12.74 8.53 -3.37
CA LYS A 112 13.66 9.33 -2.56
C LYS A 112 13.61 8.99 -1.07
N LEU A 113 12.77 8.03 -0.66
CA LEU A 113 12.69 7.59 0.73
C LEU A 113 13.94 6.83 1.20
N VAL A 114 14.76 6.35 0.27
CA VAL A 114 16.09 5.76 0.55
C VAL A 114 17.05 6.72 1.27
N ASN A 115 16.76 8.02 1.25
CA ASN A 115 17.60 9.04 1.89
C ASN A 115 17.25 9.27 3.37
N PHE A 116 16.36 8.47 3.96
CA PHE A 116 15.92 8.61 5.34
C PHE A 116 16.23 7.35 6.13
N ASP A 117 16.48 7.52 7.42
CA ASP A 117 16.46 6.43 8.38
C ASP A 117 15.01 6.02 8.62
N VAL A 118 14.70 4.73 8.47
CA VAL A 118 13.31 4.24 8.50
C VAL A 118 13.04 3.25 9.62
N ILE A 119 11.83 3.30 10.18
CA ILE A 119 11.25 2.17 10.93
C ILE A 119 10.34 1.40 10.00
N ILE A 120 10.52 0.08 9.97
CA ILE A 120 9.72 -0.85 9.16
C ILE A 120 8.58 -1.41 10.00
N ASN A 121 7.38 -1.44 9.40
CA ASN A 121 6.22 -2.09 9.97
C ASN A 121 6.46 -3.62 10.03
N ASN A 122 6.19 -4.23 11.19
CA ASN A 122 6.42 -5.67 11.38
C ASN A 122 5.34 -6.51 10.68
N ILE A 123 5.53 -6.78 9.38
CA ILE A 123 4.64 -7.62 8.57
C ILE A 123 4.59 -9.07 9.03
N PRO A 124 5.71 -9.74 9.42
CA PRO A 124 5.65 -11.10 9.98
C PRO A 124 4.67 -11.22 11.16
N LYS A 125 4.64 -10.25 12.07
CA LYS A 125 3.69 -10.22 13.19
C LYS A 125 2.23 -10.14 12.72
N ILE A 126 1.95 -9.38 11.65
CA ILE A 126 0.63 -9.36 11.02
C ILE A 126 0.26 -10.76 10.51
N LEU A 127 1.17 -11.43 9.80
CA LEU A 127 0.95 -12.76 9.25
C LEU A 127 0.84 -13.84 10.35
N GLU A 128 1.45 -13.62 11.51
CA GLU A 128 1.26 -14.46 12.69
C GLU A 128 -0.12 -14.32 13.31
N LYS A 129 -0.63 -13.09 13.43
CA LYS A 129 -1.98 -12.79 13.93
C LYS A 129 -3.06 -13.24 12.95
N HIS A 130 -2.83 -13.11 11.64
CA HIS A 130 -3.80 -13.36 10.59
C HIS A 130 -3.40 -14.54 9.68
N LYS A 131 -3.36 -15.75 10.25
CA LYS A 131 -2.99 -17.01 9.55
C LYS A 131 -3.90 -17.38 8.35
N SER A 132 -5.03 -16.70 8.20
CA SER A 132 -5.94 -16.86 7.04
C SER A 132 -5.37 -16.27 5.75
N ILE A 133 -4.37 -15.37 5.82
CA ILE A 133 -3.76 -14.76 4.63
C ILE A 133 -3.04 -15.83 3.81
N LYS A 134 -3.37 -15.90 2.52
CA LYS A 134 -2.80 -16.81 1.50
C LYS A 134 -2.14 -16.08 0.34
N GLN A 135 -2.39 -14.78 0.21
CA GLN A 135 -1.81 -13.95 -0.84
C GLN A 135 -1.36 -12.61 -0.28
N ILE A 136 -0.17 -12.19 -0.69
CA ILE A 136 0.39 -10.87 -0.41
C ILE A 136 0.60 -10.14 -1.72
N CYS A 137 0.13 -8.91 -1.79
CA CYS A 137 0.19 -8.06 -2.97
C CYS A 137 0.98 -6.79 -2.64
N ILE A 138 2.23 -6.72 -3.09
CA ILE A 138 3.03 -5.50 -2.99
C ILE A 138 2.68 -4.62 -4.18
N THR A 139 2.17 -3.41 -3.96
CA THR A 139 1.76 -2.50 -5.06
C THR A 139 2.94 -1.76 -5.71
N ARG A 140 4.02 -2.50 -5.96
CA ARG A 140 5.24 -2.04 -6.62
C ARG A 140 5.82 -3.20 -7.43
N GLN A 141 5.80 -3.07 -8.76
CA GLN A 141 6.25 -4.11 -9.69
C GLN A 141 7.77 -4.35 -9.64
N HIS A 142 8.55 -3.33 -9.34
CA HIS A 142 10.00 -3.40 -9.24
C HIS A 142 10.44 -2.94 -7.86
N LEU A 143 11.20 -3.79 -7.16
CA LEU A 143 11.83 -3.47 -5.88
C LEU A 143 13.32 -3.16 -6.09
N PRO A 144 13.73 -1.88 -6.09
CA PRO A 144 15.12 -1.49 -5.86
C PRO A 144 15.64 -2.02 -4.52
N ASP A 145 16.97 -2.03 -4.34
CA ASP A 145 17.60 -2.69 -3.19
C ASP A 145 17.11 -2.16 -1.84
N PHE A 146 16.97 -0.83 -1.69
CA PHE A 146 16.34 -0.23 -0.50
C PHE A 146 14.99 -0.86 -0.14
N TRP A 147 14.12 -1.06 -1.14
CA TRP A 147 12.81 -1.66 -0.89
C TRP A 147 12.92 -3.16 -0.63
N LYS A 148 13.86 -3.88 -1.26
CA LYS A 148 14.09 -5.29 -0.94
C LYS A 148 14.54 -5.46 0.50
N GLU A 149 15.40 -4.57 1.00
CA GLU A 149 15.84 -4.52 2.39
C GLU A 149 14.65 -4.24 3.31
N CYS A 150 13.80 -3.25 2.99
CA CYS A 150 12.58 -2.99 3.76
C CYS A 150 11.65 -4.23 3.85
N PHE A 151 11.67 -5.12 2.86
CA PHE A 151 10.85 -6.33 2.83
C PHE A 151 11.60 -7.61 3.23
N SER A 152 12.84 -7.53 3.73
CA SER A 152 13.67 -8.72 4.01
C SER A 152 12.97 -9.70 4.94
N ASP A 153 12.43 -9.21 6.05
CA ASP A 153 11.80 -10.03 7.08
C ASP A 153 10.53 -10.71 6.55
N LEU A 154 9.80 -10.02 5.66
CA LEU A 154 8.67 -10.61 4.95
C LEU A 154 9.15 -11.77 4.06
N PHE A 155 10.22 -11.58 3.28
CA PHE A 155 10.73 -12.62 2.40
C PHE A 155 11.25 -13.84 3.16
N GLU A 156 11.93 -13.63 4.29
CA GLU A 156 12.34 -14.70 5.20
C GLU A 156 11.13 -15.46 5.73
N TYR A 157 10.09 -14.75 6.19
CA TYR A 157 8.85 -15.37 6.64
C TYR A 157 8.18 -16.20 5.54
N LEU A 158 8.15 -15.69 4.31
CA LEU A 158 7.55 -16.39 3.16
C LEU A 158 8.33 -17.63 2.74
N ASN A 159 9.66 -17.63 2.85
CA ASN A 159 10.49 -18.82 2.61
C ASN A 159 10.13 -19.97 3.56
N LEU A 160 9.76 -19.64 4.81
CA LEU A 160 9.29 -20.60 5.80
C LEU A 160 7.80 -20.95 5.64
N ASN A 161 7.06 -20.21 4.82
CA ASN A 161 5.61 -20.34 4.62
C ASN A 161 5.25 -20.35 3.12
N PRO A 162 5.71 -21.35 2.35
CA PRO A 162 5.55 -21.39 0.89
C PRO A 162 4.09 -21.48 0.40
N GLN A 163 3.14 -21.76 1.31
CA GLN A 163 1.71 -21.71 1.03
C GLN A 163 1.17 -20.29 0.82
N ILE A 164 1.92 -19.25 1.20
CA ILE A 164 1.54 -17.85 0.98
C ILE A 164 2.17 -17.38 -0.32
N THR A 165 1.33 -16.95 -1.26
CA THR A 165 1.79 -16.45 -2.56
C THR A 165 2.14 -14.96 -2.47
N LEU A 166 3.23 -14.56 -3.12
CA LEU A 166 3.63 -13.16 -3.24
C LEU A 166 3.43 -12.67 -4.67
N LYS A 167 2.75 -11.53 -4.83
CA LYS A 167 2.48 -10.89 -6.12
C LYS A 167 3.03 -9.46 -6.11
N TYR A 168 3.84 -9.15 -7.12
CA TYR A 168 4.33 -7.79 -7.38
C TYR A 168 3.41 -7.11 -8.38
N LEU A 169 2.59 -6.20 -7.90
CA LEU A 169 1.58 -5.54 -8.69
C LEU A 169 2.06 -4.19 -9.21
N ARG A 170 1.63 -3.82 -10.42
CA ARG A 170 1.91 -2.47 -10.93
C ARG A 170 1.26 -1.42 -10.02
N SER A 171 2.00 -0.35 -9.73
CA SER A 171 1.52 0.68 -8.81
C SER A 171 0.22 1.33 -9.33
N PRO A 172 -0.78 1.51 -8.45
CA PRO A 172 -2.02 2.23 -8.77
C PRO A 172 -1.84 3.76 -8.75
N SER A 173 -0.65 4.26 -8.42
CA SER A 173 -0.34 5.70 -8.47
C SER A 173 -0.44 6.24 -9.89
N ARG A 174 -1.07 7.39 -10.06
CA ARG A 174 -1.12 8.11 -11.35
C ARG A 174 0.26 8.55 -11.84
N GLY A 175 1.25 8.61 -10.96
CA GLY A 175 2.66 8.78 -11.38
C GLY A 175 3.15 7.64 -12.27
N ALA A 176 2.61 6.43 -12.09
CA ALA A 176 2.91 5.26 -12.92
C ALA A 176 2.13 5.22 -14.26
N ARG A 177 1.33 6.26 -14.55
CA ARG A 177 0.56 6.39 -15.80
C ARG A 177 1.42 6.67 -17.03
N ARG A 178 2.67 7.12 -16.86
CA ARG A 178 3.53 7.55 -17.97
C ARG A 178 3.58 6.47 -19.08
N GLY A 179 3.20 6.87 -20.30
CA GLY A 179 3.17 5.99 -21.48
C GLY A 179 1.91 5.14 -21.66
N ILE A 180 0.90 5.26 -20.79
CA ILE A 180 -0.37 4.53 -20.92
C ILE A 180 -1.39 5.39 -21.64
N VAL A 181 -1.90 4.86 -22.76
CA VAL A 181 -3.00 5.45 -23.54
C VAL A 181 -4.32 4.83 -23.08
N GLY A 182 -5.36 5.66 -22.93
CA GLY A 182 -6.70 5.21 -22.54
C GLY A 182 -7.00 5.28 -21.04
N ASN A 183 -7.96 4.45 -20.60
CA ASN A 183 -8.42 4.41 -19.22
C ASN A 183 -7.37 3.70 -18.34
N PHE A 184 -6.72 4.46 -17.47
CA PHE A 184 -5.65 3.93 -16.61
C PHE A 184 -6.15 2.88 -15.61
N CYS A 185 -7.35 3.08 -15.05
CA CYS A 185 -7.96 2.13 -14.12
C CYS A 185 -8.22 0.78 -14.79
N GLU A 186 -8.77 0.78 -16.00
CA GLU A 186 -8.96 -0.43 -16.81
C GLU A 186 -7.63 -1.10 -17.15
N PHE A 187 -6.65 -0.33 -17.63
CA PHE A 187 -5.33 -0.84 -17.95
C PHE A 187 -4.69 -1.56 -16.75
N ILE A 188 -4.67 -0.92 -15.57
CA ILE A 188 -4.06 -1.53 -14.37
C ILE A 188 -4.88 -2.73 -13.88
N SER A 189 -6.21 -2.69 -13.98
CA SER A 189 -7.05 -3.83 -13.60
C SER A 189 -6.70 -5.08 -14.42
N ASN A 190 -6.55 -4.92 -15.74
CA ASN A 190 -6.12 -6.01 -16.62
C ASN A 190 -4.70 -6.48 -16.27
N ARG A 191 -3.78 -5.56 -15.98
CA ARG A 191 -2.41 -5.89 -15.58
C ARG A 191 -2.36 -6.68 -14.28
N TRP A 192 -3.16 -6.34 -13.26
CA TRP A 192 -3.15 -7.11 -12.01
C TRP A 192 -3.65 -8.55 -12.21
N SER A 193 -4.65 -8.74 -13.08
CA SER A 193 -5.10 -10.07 -13.48
C SER A 193 -3.99 -10.86 -14.21
N GLU A 194 -3.25 -10.23 -15.12
CA GLU A 194 -2.07 -10.82 -15.78
C GLU A 194 -0.93 -11.12 -14.80
N GLN A 195 -0.82 -10.34 -13.73
CA GLN A 195 0.13 -10.54 -12.63
C GLN A 195 -0.35 -11.57 -11.61
N GLU A 196 -1.34 -12.39 -11.99
CA GLU A 196 -1.88 -13.52 -11.23
C GLU A 196 -2.45 -13.13 -9.85
N TYR A 197 -2.97 -11.91 -9.73
CA TYR A 197 -3.79 -11.55 -8.57
C TYR A 197 -5.03 -12.45 -8.50
N SER A 198 -5.16 -13.23 -7.43
CA SER A 198 -6.37 -14.00 -7.14
C SER A 198 -7.35 -13.17 -6.32
N ILE A 199 -8.61 -13.11 -6.77
CA ILE A 199 -9.72 -12.45 -6.06
C ILE A 199 -10.07 -13.22 -4.78
N ARG A 200 -9.91 -14.55 -4.77
CA ARG A 200 -10.25 -15.43 -3.64
C ARG A 200 -9.23 -16.59 -3.53
N PRO A 201 -8.02 -16.30 -3.01
CA PRO A 201 -7.01 -17.32 -2.76
C PRO A 201 -7.33 -18.20 -1.55
#